data_AF-A0A1Z5L907-F1
#
_entry.id   AF-A0A1Z5L907-F1
#
_cell.length_a   1.000
_cell.length_b   1.000
_cell.length_c   1.000
_cell.angle_alpha   90.00
_cell.angle_beta   90.00
_cell.angle_gamma   90.00
#
_symmetry.space_group_name_H-M   'P 1'
#
loop_
_entity.id
_entity.type
_entity.pdbx_description
1 polymer ?
#
loop_
_entity_poly.entity_id
_entity_poly.type
_entity_poly.pdbx_seq_one_letter_code
_entity_poly.pdbx_strand_id
1 'polypeptide(L)'
;MGKPRRCSPAFFEEEVRALHDKRHNIRQLQQRKVLGTESFNNLPDDIPLPLVIGTKVTARLRKPQDGLFEGSIDAVDTQTATYRIKFDRAGLGTHSVPDFEVLSADPPETMPKSSFIQRQRPRITYYSTPPRPLVSFHHGTHLDNDPLIGGSPLRPGLSATGETTSTVGGFPVEFLTLMVQLSKILSHKKEKISKLKDMNSQAEMVTSYGKPITSEFKKRYAALIMEFEVLN
;
A
#
# COMPACT_ATOMS: atom_id res chain seq x y z
N MET A 1 -19.46 19.43 -21.33
CA MET A 1 -18.73 18.91 -22.51
C MET A 1 -17.53 19.80 -22.77
N GLY A 2 -16.31 19.35 -22.44
CA GLY A 2 -15.09 20.15 -22.57
C GLY A 2 -14.67 20.33 -24.03
N LYS A 3 -14.00 21.45 -24.35
CA LYS A 3 -13.46 21.72 -25.69
C LYS A 3 -12.51 20.58 -26.12
N PRO A 4 -12.54 20.13 -27.39
CA PRO A 4 -11.62 19.12 -27.88
C PRO A 4 -10.17 19.58 -27.67
N ARG A 5 -9.36 18.78 -26.98
CA ARG A 5 -7.92 19.06 -26.83
C ARG A 5 -7.25 18.90 -28.19
N ARG A 6 -6.40 19.86 -28.57
CA ARG A 6 -5.64 19.81 -29.83
C ARG A 6 -4.45 18.87 -29.66
N CYS A 7 -4.38 17.83 -30.48
CA CYS A 7 -3.21 16.99 -30.61
C CYS A 7 -2.01 17.86 -31.04
N SER A 8 -1.03 18.02 -30.15
CA SER A 8 0.14 18.89 -30.34
C SER A 8 1.38 18.24 -29.73
N PRO A 9 2.60 18.63 -30.14
CA PRO A 9 3.83 18.10 -29.54
C PRO A 9 3.88 18.30 -28.02
N ALA A 10 3.48 19.48 -27.54
CA ALA A 10 3.42 19.79 -26.11
C ALA A 10 2.45 18.87 -25.35
N PHE A 11 1.32 18.51 -25.96
CA PHE A 11 0.38 17.55 -25.39
C PHE A 11 1.02 16.15 -25.25
N PHE A 12 1.75 15.67 -26.26
CA PHE A 12 2.44 14.39 -26.14
C PHE A 12 3.52 14.39 -25.06
N GLU A 13 4.29 15.47 -24.96
CA GLU A 13 5.29 15.62 -23.89
C GLU A 13 4.65 15.64 -22.50
N GLU A 14 3.50 16.30 -22.35
CA GLU A 14 2.72 16.31 -21.11
C GLU A 14 2.22 14.90 -20.74
N GLU A 15 1.63 14.17 -21.69
CA GLU A 15 1.15 12.80 -21.47
C GLU A 15 2.29 11.83 -21.15
N VAL A 16 3.42 11.94 -21.85
CA VAL A 16 4.63 11.15 -21.57
C VAL A 16 5.14 11.46 -20.17
N ARG A 17 5.18 12.73 -19.76
CA ARG A 17 5.59 13.13 -18.40
C ARG A 17 4.65 12.54 -17.36
N ALA A 18 3.34 12.68 -17.53
CA ALA A 18 2.34 12.12 -16.62
C ALA A 18 2.45 10.59 -16.51
N LEU A 19 2.78 9.90 -17.59
CA LEU A 19 3.04 8.45 -17.59
C LEU A 19 4.30 8.09 -16.80
N HIS A 20 5.38 8.87 -16.94
CA HIS A 20 6.61 8.68 -16.17
C HIS A 20 6.38 8.92 -14.68
N ASP A 21 5.61 9.95 -14.31
CA ASP A 21 5.27 10.24 -12.91
C ASP A 21 4.47 9.10 -12.28
N LYS A 22 3.50 8.53 -13.01
CA LYS A 22 2.76 7.34 -12.56
C LYS A 22 3.67 6.14 -12.33
N ARG A 23 4.58 5.85 -13.27
CA ARG A 23 5.57 4.77 -13.12
C ARG A 23 6.49 5.02 -11.93
N HIS A 24 6.95 6.26 -11.75
CA HIS A 24 7.78 6.64 -10.61
C HIS A 24 7.06 6.37 -9.29
N ASN A 25 5.79 6.75 -9.17
CA ASN A 25 4.99 6.48 -7.97
C ASN A 25 4.82 4.98 -7.71
N ILE A 26 4.56 4.16 -8.75
CA ILE A 26 4.51 2.70 -8.61
C ILE A 26 5.85 2.16 -8.08
N ARG A 27 6.98 2.61 -8.62
CA ARG A 27 8.31 2.18 -8.17
C ARG A 27 8.59 2.57 -6.72
N GLN A 28 8.19 3.78 -6.30
CA GLN A 28 8.31 4.21 -4.91
C GLN A 28 7.49 3.31 -3.95
N LEU A 29 6.28 2.93 -4.38
CA LEU A 29 5.40 2.03 -3.64
C LEU A 29 6.02 0.62 -3.49
N GLN A 30 6.53 0.07 -4.59
CA GLN A 30 7.21 -1.23 -4.62
C GLN A 30 8.48 -1.24 -3.73
N GLN A 31 9.24 -0.13 -3.71
CA GLN A 31 10.45 0.01 -2.88
C GLN A 31 10.15 0.33 -1.40
N ARG A 32 8.88 0.49 -1.02
CA ARG A 32 8.46 0.90 0.33
C ARG A 32 9.06 2.23 0.79
N LYS A 33 9.41 3.12 -0.14
CA LYS A 33 9.93 4.48 0.13
C LYS A 33 8.81 5.51 0.32
N VAL A 34 7.63 5.06 0.74
CA VAL A 34 6.42 5.89 0.84
C VAL A 34 6.56 6.87 2.01
N LEU A 35 6.52 8.18 1.69
CA LEU A 35 6.57 9.28 2.68
C LEU A 35 5.20 9.98 2.89
N GLY A 36 4.13 9.59 2.19
CA GLY A 36 2.79 10.17 2.39
C GLY A 36 1.70 9.53 1.53
N THR A 37 0.47 9.45 2.04
CA THR A 37 -0.68 8.77 1.40
C THR A 37 -1.18 9.46 0.13
N GLU A 38 -0.99 10.78 0.01
CA GLU A 38 -1.61 11.60 -1.04
C GLU A 38 -1.04 11.36 -2.44
N SER A 39 0.22 10.93 -2.54
CA SER A 39 0.90 10.75 -3.84
C SER A 39 0.41 9.53 -4.64
N PHE A 40 -0.41 8.66 -4.05
CA PHE A 40 -0.78 7.36 -4.61
C PHE A 40 -2.29 7.23 -4.94
N ASN A 41 -3.08 8.29 -4.74
CA ASN A 41 -4.52 8.28 -4.99
C ASN A 41 -4.89 8.06 -6.46
N ASN A 42 -4.00 8.43 -7.39
CA ASN A 42 -4.21 8.32 -8.84
C ASN A 42 -3.65 7.01 -9.45
N LEU A 43 -3.26 6.03 -8.63
CA LEU A 43 -2.79 4.72 -9.06
C LEU A 43 -3.93 3.67 -9.03
N PRO A 44 -3.83 2.60 -9.85
CA PRO A 44 -4.78 1.50 -9.81
C PRO A 44 -4.84 0.83 -8.43
N ASP A 45 -5.98 0.22 -8.11
CA ASP A 45 -6.18 -0.50 -6.85
C ASP A 45 -5.26 -1.71 -6.72
N ASP A 46 -5.01 -2.40 -7.83
CA ASP A 46 -4.06 -3.51 -7.90
C ASP A 46 -2.75 -3.08 -8.56
N ILE A 47 -1.65 -3.26 -7.84
CA ILE A 47 -0.31 -2.85 -8.24
C ILE A 47 0.49 -4.10 -8.60
N PRO A 48 1.08 -4.17 -9.81
CA PRO A 48 1.92 -5.29 -10.19
C PRO A 48 3.18 -5.33 -9.32
N LEU A 49 3.60 -6.53 -8.95
CA LEU A 49 4.85 -6.75 -8.23
C LEU A 49 6.05 -6.69 -9.18
N PRO A 50 7.22 -6.24 -8.70
CA PRO A 50 8.45 -6.32 -9.47
C PRO A 50 8.74 -7.79 -9.82
N LEU A 51 9.16 -8.02 -11.06
CA LEU A 51 9.60 -9.35 -11.51
C LEU A 51 10.84 -9.80 -10.72
N VAL A 52 10.96 -11.12 -10.56
CA VAL A 52 12.04 -11.75 -9.79
C VAL A 52 13.10 -12.35 -10.71
N ILE A 53 14.26 -12.66 -10.14
CA ILE A 53 15.33 -13.38 -10.85
C ILE A 53 14.80 -14.75 -11.28
N GLY A 54 15.13 -15.16 -12.51
CA GLY A 54 14.69 -16.40 -13.13
C GLY A 54 13.39 -16.29 -13.92
N THR A 55 12.61 -15.21 -13.76
CA THR A 55 11.37 -15.01 -14.53
C THR A 55 11.66 -14.99 -16.04
N LYS A 56 10.88 -15.76 -16.80
CA LYS A 56 10.89 -15.74 -18.26
C LYS A 56 10.16 -14.51 -18.78
N VAL A 57 10.83 -13.76 -19.64
CA VAL A 57 10.39 -12.44 -20.10
C VAL A 57 10.62 -12.27 -21.58
N THR A 58 9.78 -11.46 -22.19
CA THR A 58 10.00 -10.87 -23.51
C THR A 58 10.36 -9.41 -23.31
N ALA A 59 11.51 -9.00 -23.83
CA ALA A 59 12.03 -7.66 -23.66
C ALA A 59 12.42 -7.02 -24.99
N ARG A 60 12.23 -5.71 -25.09
CA ARG A 60 12.72 -4.95 -26.24
C ARG A 60 14.20 -4.68 -26.09
N LEU A 61 14.98 -5.05 -27.10
CA LEU A 61 16.39 -4.73 -27.20
C LEU A 61 16.62 -3.89 -28.45
N ARG A 62 17.45 -2.84 -28.36
CA ARG A 62 17.75 -1.95 -29.50
C ARG A 62 19.10 -2.23 -30.16
N LYS A 63 20.03 -2.85 -29.43
CA LYS A 63 21.40 -3.20 -29.89
C LYS A 63 21.73 -4.60 -29.39
N PRO A 64 22.35 -5.47 -30.21
CA PRO A 64 22.87 -5.24 -31.56
C PRO A 64 21.80 -5.17 -32.67
N GLN A 65 20.63 -5.75 -32.44
CA GLN A 65 19.48 -5.72 -33.36
C GLN A 65 18.27 -5.15 -32.61
N ASP A 66 17.51 -4.24 -33.24
CA ASP A 66 16.23 -3.78 -32.67
C ASP A 66 15.16 -4.87 -32.85
N GLY A 67 14.53 -5.26 -31.75
CA GLY A 67 13.53 -6.33 -31.74
C GLY A 67 13.03 -6.69 -30.35
N LEU A 68 12.06 -7.59 -30.31
CA LEU A 68 11.59 -8.24 -29.10
C LEU A 68 12.24 -9.61 -29.01
N PHE A 69 12.86 -9.91 -27.88
CA PHE A 69 13.54 -11.19 -27.66
C PHE A 69 13.15 -11.78 -26.32
N GLU A 70 13.06 -13.10 -26.30
CA GLU A 70 12.83 -13.86 -25.08
C GLU A 70 14.14 -14.05 -24.30
N GLY A 71 14.01 -14.10 -22.98
CA GLY A 71 15.12 -14.33 -22.08
C GLY A 71 14.65 -14.59 -20.65
N SER A 72 15.63 -14.64 -19.74
CA SER A 72 15.40 -14.79 -18.31
C SER A 72 16.06 -13.66 -17.54
N ILE A 73 15.39 -13.16 -16.50
CA ILE A 73 15.96 -12.16 -15.60
C ILE A 73 17.11 -12.80 -14.81
N ASP A 74 18.30 -12.22 -14.92
CA ASP A 74 19.52 -12.66 -14.24
C ASP A 74 19.82 -11.81 -13.00
N ALA A 75 19.47 -10.51 -13.03
CA ALA A 75 19.54 -9.64 -11.86
C ALA A 75 18.50 -8.51 -11.93
N VAL A 76 18.16 -7.95 -10.76
CA VAL A 76 17.21 -6.84 -10.62
C VAL A 76 17.92 -5.65 -9.98
N ASP A 77 17.91 -4.49 -10.64
CA ASP A 77 18.33 -3.22 -10.05
C ASP A 77 17.11 -2.37 -9.70
N THR A 78 16.81 -2.34 -8.41
CA THR A 78 15.68 -1.56 -7.89
C THR A 78 15.95 -0.06 -7.91
N GLN A 79 17.20 0.41 -7.89
CA GLN A 79 17.48 1.85 -7.85
C GLN A 79 17.21 2.51 -9.20
N THR A 80 17.64 1.86 -10.27
CA THR A 80 17.45 2.35 -11.64
C THR A 80 16.17 1.83 -12.30
N ALA A 81 15.44 0.92 -11.65
CA ALA A 81 14.28 0.21 -12.19
C ALA A 81 14.62 -0.49 -13.52
N THR A 82 15.74 -1.22 -13.52
CA THR A 82 16.20 -2.01 -14.66
C THR A 82 16.34 -3.48 -14.30
N TYR A 83 16.11 -4.33 -15.31
CA TYR A 83 16.32 -5.76 -15.24
C TYR A 83 17.50 -6.13 -16.10
N ARG A 84 18.43 -6.91 -15.53
CA ARG A 84 19.50 -7.53 -16.29
C ARG A 84 18.95 -8.85 -16.85
N ILE A 85 18.78 -8.92 -18.17
CA ILE A 85 18.15 -10.05 -18.86
C ILE A 85 19.21 -10.77 -19.67
N LYS A 86 19.31 -12.09 -19.46
CA LYS A 86 20.06 -13.00 -20.31
C LYS A 86 19.14 -13.49 -21.41
N PHE A 87 19.41 -13.10 -22.65
CA PHE A 87 18.59 -13.49 -23.80
C PHE A 87 18.90 -14.92 -24.23
N ASP A 88 17.84 -15.65 -24.62
CA ASP A 88 17.95 -17.05 -25.04
C ASP A 88 18.57 -17.16 -26.46
N ARG A 89 18.45 -16.11 -27.28
CA ARG A 89 19.03 -16.05 -28.62
C ARG A 89 20.55 -15.90 -28.56
N ALA A 90 21.26 -16.84 -29.21
CA ALA A 90 22.71 -16.81 -29.34
C ALA A 90 23.21 -15.48 -29.93
N GLY A 91 24.26 -14.92 -29.32
CA GLY A 91 24.90 -13.67 -29.77
C GLY A 91 24.30 -12.38 -29.19
N LEU A 92 23.15 -12.42 -28.52
CA LEU A 92 22.60 -11.25 -27.82
C LEU A 92 23.21 -11.09 -26.41
N GLY A 93 23.51 -12.19 -25.72
CA GLY A 93 24.11 -12.14 -24.39
C GLY A 93 23.19 -11.53 -23.33
N THR A 94 23.75 -10.71 -22.44
CA THR A 94 23.05 -10.15 -21.29
C THR A 94 23.00 -8.62 -21.38
N HIS A 95 21.82 -8.02 -21.24
CA HIS A 95 21.65 -6.57 -21.24
C HIS A 95 20.78 -6.07 -20.11
N SER A 96 21.02 -4.83 -19.70
CA SER A 96 20.13 -4.08 -18.79
C SER A 96 19.02 -3.42 -19.60
N VAL A 97 17.78 -3.76 -19.27
CA VAL A 97 16.56 -3.27 -19.93
C VAL A 97 15.66 -2.60 -18.88
N PRO A 98 15.08 -1.41 -19.13
CA PRO A 98 14.18 -0.78 -18.19
C PRO A 98 12.89 -1.59 -18.00
N ASP A 99 12.33 -1.53 -16.79
CA ASP A 99 11.09 -2.23 -16.40
C ASP A 99 9.93 -2.07 -17.41
N PHE A 100 9.74 -0.88 -17.98
CA PHE A 100 8.65 -0.59 -18.93
C PHE A 100 8.87 -1.16 -20.34
N GLU A 101 10.03 -1.74 -20.64
CA GLU A 101 10.33 -2.44 -21.91
C GLU A 101 10.38 -3.97 -21.72
N VAL A 102 9.94 -4.48 -20.56
CA VAL A 102 9.97 -5.90 -20.19
C VAL A 102 8.57 -6.40 -19.88
N LEU A 103 8.22 -7.57 -20.39
CA LEU A 103 6.95 -8.26 -20.15
C LEU A 103 7.23 -9.69 -19.68
N SER A 104 6.57 -10.16 -18.61
CA SER A 104 6.64 -11.56 -18.19
C SER A 104 5.85 -12.47 -19.13
N ALA A 105 6.34 -13.70 -19.32
CA ALA A 105 5.60 -14.74 -20.03
C ALA A 105 4.34 -15.17 -19.25
N ASP A 106 4.48 -15.25 -17.92
CA ASP A 106 3.36 -15.53 -17.02
C ASP A 106 2.57 -14.24 -16.70
N PRO A 107 1.28 -14.35 -16.36
CA PRO A 107 0.48 -13.22 -15.90
C PRO A 107 1.16 -12.51 -14.71
N PRO A 108 1.18 -11.16 -14.70
CA PRO A 108 1.84 -10.41 -13.64
C PRO A 108 1.13 -10.63 -12.31
N GLU A 109 1.89 -10.95 -11.27
CA GLU A 109 1.38 -11.02 -9.90
C GLU A 109 1.07 -9.60 -9.41
N THR A 110 -0.15 -9.38 -8.90
CA THR A 110 -0.59 -8.08 -8.41
C THR A 110 -0.91 -8.13 -6.92
N MET A 111 -0.72 -7.01 -6.22
CA MET A 111 -1.08 -6.85 -4.82
C MET A 111 -1.91 -5.57 -4.64
N PRO A 112 -2.94 -5.55 -3.79
CA PRO A 112 -3.73 -4.35 -3.57
C PRO A 112 -2.87 -3.22 -2.97
N LYS A 113 -3.09 -1.99 -3.43
CA LYS A 113 -2.33 -0.78 -3.04
C LYS A 113 -2.31 -0.56 -1.52
N SER A 114 -3.37 -0.96 -0.82
CA SER A 114 -3.47 -0.91 0.65
C SER A 114 -2.44 -1.79 1.36
N SER A 115 -2.07 -2.93 0.77
CA SER A 115 -1.10 -3.87 1.37
C SER A 115 0.32 -3.33 1.41
N PHE A 116 0.67 -2.41 0.51
CA PHE A 116 1.97 -1.75 0.53
C PHE A 116 2.09 -0.74 1.68
N ILE A 117 0.98 -0.16 2.12
CA ILE A 117 0.92 0.83 3.21
C ILE A 117 0.90 0.11 4.57
N GLN A 118 0.18 -1.01 4.69
CA GLN A 118 -0.05 -1.69 5.98
C GLN A 118 1.15 -2.49 6.52
N ARG A 119 2.15 -2.84 5.70
CA ARG A 119 3.32 -3.64 6.14
C ARG A 119 4.39 -2.84 6.90
N GLN A 120 4.18 -1.55 7.16
CA GLN A 120 5.01 -0.77 8.09
C GLN A 120 4.67 -1.14 9.55
N ARG A 121 4.94 -2.39 9.96
CA ARG A 121 5.05 -2.66 11.40
C ARG A 121 6.36 -2.03 11.87
N PRO A 122 6.37 -1.20 12.93
CA PRO A 122 7.61 -0.71 13.49
C PRO A 122 8.46 -1.93 13.87
N ARG A 123 9.64 -2.07 13.26
CA ARG A 123 10.67 -2.94 13.79
C ARG A 123 11.07 -2.34 15.14
N ILE A 124 10.49 -2.85 16.22
CA ILE A 124 11.01 -2.62 17.56
C ILE A 124 12.43 -3.19 17.54
N THR A 125 13.40 -2.29 17.36
CA THR A 125 14.80 -2.63 17.40
C THR A 125 15.15 -2.70 18.88
N TYR A 126 15.12 -3.91 19.44
CA TYR A 126 15.55 -4.13 20.82
C TYR A 126 17.08 -3.99 20.89
N TYR A 127 17.56 -2.76 21.05
CA TYR A 127 18.91 -2.52 21.56
C TYR A 127 18.89 -2.61 23.08
N SER A 128 19.12 -3.82 23.61
CA SER A 128 19.72 -4.08 24.92
C SER A 128 19.51 -5.55 25.26
N THR A 129 20.52 -6.38 25.03
CA THR A 129 20.65 -7.61 25.79
C THR A 129 21.15 -7.25 27.20
N PRO A 130 20.40 -7.50 28.28
CA PRO A 130 20.95 -7.38 29.63
C PRO A 130 21.93 -8.54 29.89
N PRO A 131 22.98 -8.36 30.70
CA PRO A 131 23.92 -9.42 31.01
C PRO A 131 23.21 -10.52 31.80
N ARG A 132 23.32 -11.77 31.32
CA ARG A 132 22.76 -12.95 32.01
C ARG A 132 23.60 -13.26 33.25
N PRO A 133 23.00 -13.45 34.44
CA PRO A 133 23.70 -14.09 35.54
C PRO A 133 23.84 -15.60 35.27
N LEU A 134 25.05 -16.13 35.48
CA LEU A 134 25.31 -17.56 35.53
C LEU A 134 24.56 -18.16 36.72
N VAL A 135 23.55 -18.98 36.45
CA VAL A 135 22.97 -19.92 37.41
C VAL A 135 23.23 -21.33 36.90
N SER A 136 24.07 -22.02 37.64
CA SER A 136 24.40 -23.44 37.49
C SER A 136 23.21 -24.28 37.95
N PHE A 137 22.71 -25.18 37.10
CA PHE A 137 21.98 -26.37 37.53
C PHE A 137 22.30 -27.56 36.62
N HIS A 138 22.45 -28.70 37.30
CA HIS A 138 22.93 -29.99 36.84
C HIS A 138 21.91 -30.77 35.99
N HIS A 139 22.44 -31.69 35.14
CA HIS A 139 21.91 -32.97 34.60
C HIS A 139 20.38 -33.13 34.37
N GLY A 140 19.83 -33.62 33.25
CA GLY A 140 20.30 -34.25 32.01
C GLY A 140 19.11 -34.93 31.29
N THR A 141 19.34 -35.48 30.08
CA THR A 141 18.46 -36.36 29.26
C THR A 141 17.21 -35.71 28.62
N HIS A 142 16.67 -36.02 27.44
CA HIS A 142 16.98 -36.85 26.26
C HIS A 142 15.72 -36.77 25.35
N LEU A 143 15.87 -36.43 24.05
CA LEU A 143 14.88 -36.51 22.92
C LEU A 143 13.62 -35.60 23.02
N ASP A 144 12.98 -35.11 21.97
CA ASP A 144 13.03 -35.33 20.52
C ASP A 144 12.41 -34.09 19.80
N ASN A 145 12.66 -33.97 18.50
CA ASN A 145 12.19 -32.90 17.62
C ASN A 145 10.66 -32.89 17.39
N ASP A 146 10.05 -31.69 17.31
CA ASP A 146 9.05 -31.35 16.27
C ASP A 146 8.89 -29.80 16.14
N PRO A 147 9.23 -29.17 14.98
CA PRO A 147 9.05 -27.74 14.75
C PRO A 147 7.74 -27.40 14.01
N LEU A 148 6.73 -28.28 14.01
CA LEU A 148 5.39 -27.95 13.54
C LEU A 148 4.42 -27.95 14.73
N ILE A 149 3.76 -26.82 14.95
CA ILE A 149 2.59 -26.67 15.86
C ILE A 149 2.95 -26.56 17.35
N GLY A 150 3.31 -25.35 17.81
CA GLY A 150 3.41 -25.13 19.26
C GLY A 150 3.91 -23.76 19.70
N GLY A 151 3.34 -22.68 19.18
CA GLY A 151 3.84 -21.33 19.50
C GLY A 151 2.80 -20.24 19.37
N SER A 152 1.61 -20.44 19.94
CA SER A 152 0.72 -19.32 20.26
C SER A 152 1.42 -18.45 21.31
N PRO A 153 1.73 -17.16 21.07
CA PRO A 153 2.31 -16.32 22.09
C PRO A 153 1.20 -15.78 22.99
N LEU A 154 0.56 -16.67 23.75
CA LEU A 154 0.07 -16.27 25.07
C LEU A 154 1.31 -16.20 25.94
N ARG A 155 1.97 -15.03 25.97
CA ARG A 155 3.05 -14.79 26.93
C ARG A 155 2.46 -14.26 28.24
N PRO A 156 2.68 -14.97 29.36
CA PRO A 156 2.27 -14.57 30.70
C PRO A 156 3.34 -13.67 31.35
N GLY A 157 2.89 -12.78 32.23
CA GLY A 157 3.71 -12.20 33.28
C GLY A 157 4.55 -10.97 32.91
N LEU A 158 3.95 -9.79 33.01
CA LEU A 158 4.69 -8.59 33.43
C LEU A 158 4.15 -8.18 34.80
N SER A 159 4.86 -8.64 35.83
CA SER A 159 4.69 -8.18 37.19
C SER A 159 5.30 -6.79 37.33
N ALA A 160 4.42 -5.83 37.64
CA ALA A 160 4.61 -4.76 38.61
C ALA A 160 5.99 -4.09 38.68
N THR A 161 6.12 -2.96 37.96
CA THR A 161 6.86 -1.79 38.45
C THR A 161 6.21 -0.51 37.93
N GLY A 162 5.62 0.27 38.84
CA GLY A 162 5.30 1.69 38.64
C GLY A 162 3.92 1.99 38.08
N GLU A 163 3.08 2.60 38.92
CA GLU A 163 1.91 3.43 38.57
C GLU A 163 0.71 2.72 37.95
N THR A 164 -0.25 2.35 38.81
CA THR A 164 -1.73 2.35 38.66
C THR A 164 -2.41 2.33 37.27
N THR A 165 -1.85 1.75 36.23
CA THR A 165 -2.58 1.57 34.96
C THR A 165 -3.56 0.42 35.16
N SER A 166 -4.83 0.73 35.36
CA SER A 166 -5.89 -0.27 35.32
C SER A 166 -5.81 -1.00 33.97
N THR A 167 -5.70 -2.32 34.00
CA THR A 167 -5.66 -3.17 32.80
C THR A 167 -6.92 -4.02 32.76
N VAL A 168 -7.51 -4.16 31.57
CA VAL A 168 -8.70 -5.00 31.32
C VAL A 168 -8.38 -5.95 30.19
N GLY A 169 -8.52 -7.26 30.42
CA GLY A 169 -8.23 -8.28 29.40
C GLY A 169 -6.78 -8.31 28.90
N GLY A 170 -5.83 -7.83 29.72
CA GLY A 170 -4.41 -7.71 29.34
C GLY A 170 -4.05 -6.44 28.55
N PHE A 171 -5.00 -5.52 28.34
CA PHE A 171 -4.75 -4.24 27.67
C PHE A 171 -4.86 -3.06 28.65
N PRO A 172 -4.04 -2.01 28.48
CA PRO A 172 -4.19 -0.77 29.24
C PRO A 172 -5.56 -0.11 28.99
N VAL A 173 -6.25 0.31 30.06
CA VAL A 173 -7.58 0.93 29.95
C VAL A 173 -7.57 2.21 29.12
N GLU A 174 -6.48 2.98 29.14
CA GLU A 174 -6.33 4.19 28.32
C GLU A 174 -6.37 3.86 26.82
N PHE A 175 -5.69 2.79 26.41
CA PHE A 175 -5.70 2.34 25.02
C PHE A 175 -7.11 1.90 24.60
N LEU A 176 -7.80 1.12 25.44
CA LEU A 176 -9.18 0.71 25.18
C LEU A 176 -10.12 1.92 25.08
N THR A 177 -9.90 2.93 25.92
CA THR A 177 -10.66 4.19 25.90
C THR A 177 -10.48 4.91 24.57
N LEU A 178 -9.24 5.05 24.08
CA LEU A 178 -8.94 5.65 22.77
C LEU A 178 -9.59 4.86 21.63
N MET A 179 -9.56 3.53 21.68
CA MET A 179 -10.20 2.67 20.68
C MET A 179 -11.73 2.83 20.65
N VAL A 180 -12.37 2.90 21.81
CA VAL A 180 -13.82 3.13 21.91
C VAL A 180 -14.18 4.53 21.41
N GLN A 181 -13.42 5.56 21.80
CA GLN A 181 -13.62 6.93 21.33
C GLN A 181 -13.49 7.02 19.80
N LEU A 182 -12.44 6.41 19.23
CA LEU A 182 -12.23 6.35 17.79
C LEU A 182 -13.38 5.64 17.08
N SER A 183 -13.78 4.46 17.57
CA SER A 183 -14.91 3.70 17.02
C SER A 183 -16.21 4.52 17.04
N LYS A 184 -16.46 5.25 18.13
CA LYS A 184 -17.62 6.16 18.25
C LYS A 184 -17.55 7.31 17.24
N ILE A 185 -16.40 7.97 17.10
CA ILE A 185 -16.21 9.06 16.11
C ILE A 185 -16.42 8.54 14.69
N LEU A 186 -15.81 7.40 14.34
CA LEU A 186 -15.94 6.80 13.02
C LEU A 186 -17.39 6.40 12.72
N SER A 187 -18.11 5.87 13.71
CA SER A 187 -19.53 5.52 13.57
C SER A 187 -20.40 6.74 13.27
N HIS A 188 -20.24 7.84 14.02
CA HIS A 188 -20.95 9.09 13.74
C HIS A 188 -20.57 9.70 12.39
N LYS A 189 -19.28 9.64 12.03
CA LYS A 189 -18.79 10.13 10.73
C LYS A 189 -19.43 9.36 9.57
N LYS A 190 -19.54 8.03 9.71
CA LYS A 190 -20.18 7.15 8.72
C LYS A 190 -21.66 7.51 8.53
N GLU A 191 -22.39 7.77 9.62
CA GLU A 191 -23.80 8.18 9.57
C GLU A 191 -23.98 9.52 8.83
N LYS A 192 -23.19 10.54 9.18
CA LYS A 192 -23.23 11.85 8.50
C LYS A 192 -22.90 11.75 7.01
N ILE A 193 -21.89 10.95 6.64
CA ILE A 193 -21.55 10.69 5.23
C ILE A 193 -22.72 10.01 4.51
N SER A 194 -23.37 9.03 5.13
CA SER A 194 -24.55 8.37 4.55
C SER A 194 -25.65 9.38 4.26
N LYS A 195 -25.98 10.22 5.22
CA LYS A 195 -27.01 11.26 5.07
C LYS A 195 -26.66 12.28 3.99
N LEU A 196 -25.39 12.68 3.89
CA LEU A 196 -24.92 13.59 2.83
C LEU A 196 -25.03 12.94 1.44
N LYS A 197 -24.72 11.65 1.32
CA LYS A 197 -24.92 10.87 0.08
C LYS A 197 -26.40 10.80 -0.29
N ASP A 198 -27.28 10.52 0.66
CA ASP A 198 -28.72 10.47 0.41
C ASP A 198 -29.27 11.82 -0.06
N MET A 199 -28.81 12.91 0.56
CA MET A 199 -29.16 14.26 0.12
C MET A 199 -28.64 14.55 -1.29
N ASN A 200 -27.41 14.14 -1.64
CA ASN A 200 -26.90 14.29 -3.01
C ASN A 200 -27.74 13.54 -4.03
N SER A 201 -28.13 12.30 -3.75
CA SER A 201 -29.04 11.53 -4.60
C SER A 201 -30.39 12.24 -4.79
N GLN A 202 -30.95 12.80 -3.72
CA GLN A 202 -32.19 13.58 -3.79
C GLN A 202 -32.02 14.86 -4.62
N ALA A 203 -30.89 15.57 -4.47
CA ALA A 203 -30.61 16.77 -5.24
C ALA A 203 -30.45 16.47 -6.73
N GLU A 204 -29.77 15.37 -7.08
CA GLU A 204 -29.62 14.90 -8.46
C GLU A 204 -30.99 14.55 -9.07
N MET A 205 -31.84 13.84 -8.33
CA MET A 205 -33.20 13.51 -8.75
C MET A 205 -34.07 14.76 -8.97
N VAL A 206 -34.04 15.74 -8.06
CA VAL A 206 -34.81 16.99 -8.23
C VAL A 206 -34.31 17.78 -9.44
N THR A 207 -32.99 17.79 -9.65
CA THR A 207 -32.35 18.47 -10.79
C THR A 207 -32.71 17.81 -12.12
N SER A 208 -32.81 16.48 -12.16
CA SER A 208 -33.17 15.75 -13.39
C SER A 208 -34.60 16.03 -13.86
N TYR A 209 -35.52 16.32 -12.93
CA TYR A 209 -36.87 16.81 -13.25
C TYR A 209 -36.94 18.30 -13.63
N GLY A 210 -35.80 18.99 -13.75
CA GLY A 210 -35.73 20.42 -14.07
C GLY A 210 -36.26 21.33 -12.97
N LYS A 211 -36.48 20.80 -11.76
CA LYS A 211 -36.96 21.58 -10.61
C LYS A 211 -35.80 22.25 -9.89
N PRO A 212 -35.94 23.51 -9.43
CA PRO A 212 -34.90 24.17 -8.66
C PRO A 212 -34.79 23.56 -7.25
N ILE A 213 -33.55 23.47 -6.74
CA ILE A 213 -33.28 23.02 -5.36
C ILE A 213 -33.83 24.07 -4.38
N THR A 214 -34.66 23.62 -3.43
CA THR A 214 -35.33 24.50 -2.46
C THR A 214 -34.32 25.13 -1.48
N SER A 215 -34.62 26.34 -1.01
CA SER A 215 -33.79 27.05 -0.02
C SER A 215 -33.70 26.26 1.30
N GLU A 216 -34.78 25.59 1.69
CA GLU A 216 -34.81 24.74 2.87
C GLU A 216 -33.85 23.54 2.75
N PHE A 217 -33.79 22.90 1.58
CA PHE A 217 -32.85 21.82 1.31
C PHE A 217 -31.40 22.31 1.43
N LYS A 218 -31.08 23.47 0.85
CA LYS A 218 -29.74 24.07 0.94
C LYS A 218 -29.35 24.37 2.39
N LYS A 219 -30.28 24.90 3.20
CA LYS A 219 -30.05 25.15 4.64
C LYS A 219 -29.74 23.85 5.39
N ARG A 220 -30.53 22.80 5.17
CA ARG A 220 -30.31 21.48 5.80
C ARG A 220 -28.97 20.87 5.37
N TYR A 221 -28.60 20.99 4.10
CA TYR A 221 -27.35 20.49 3.57
C TYR A 221 -26.14 21.23 4.16
N ALA A 222 -26.21 22.56 4.22
CA ALA A 222 -25.17 23.39 4.82
C ALA A 222 -24.99 23.11 6.33
N ALA A 223 -26.09 22.98 7.08
CA ALA A 223 -26.02 22.62 8.51
C ALA A 223 -25.29 21.29 8.73
N LEU A 224 -25.57 20.29 7.88
CA LEU A 224 -24.91 18.99 7.95
C LEU A 224 -23.41 19.08 7.65
N ILE A 225 -23.00 19.91 6.70
CA ILE A 225 -21.57 20.16 6.40
C ILE A 225 -20.88 20.83 7.60
N MET A 226 -21.49 21.86 8.19
CA MET A 226 -20.94 22.53 9.37
C MET A 226 -20.77 21.56 10.54
N GLU A 227 -21.79 20.72 10.79
CA GLU A 227 -21.73 19.68 11.81
C GLU A 227 -20.67 18.61 11.49
N PHE A 228 -20.39 18.35 10.22
CA PHE A 228 -19.36 17.41 9.79
C PHE A 228 -17.95 17.98 9.98
N GLU A 229 -17.77 19.28 9.76
CA GLU A 229 -16.51 20.00 9.99
C GLU A 229 -16.08 19.95 11.45
N VAL A 230 -17.02 20.14 12.39
CA VAL A 230 -16.75 20.05 13.85
C VAL A 230 -16.30 18.64 14.28
N LEU A 231 -16.58 17.62 13.48
CA LEU A 231 -16.28 16.21 13.79
C LEU A 231 -14.95 15.73 13.19
N ASN A 232 -14.28 16.56 12.38
CA ASN A 232 -12.94 16.31 11.83
C ASN A 232 -11.85 16.95 12.69
#